data_AF-J3JES5-F1
#
_entry.id   AF-J3JES5-F1
#
_cell.length_a   1.000
_cell.length_b   1.000
_cell.length_c   1.000
_cell.angle_alpha   90.00
_cell.angle_beta   90.00
_cell.angle_gamma   90.00
#
_symmetry.space_group_name_H-M   'P 1'
#
loop_
_entity.id
_entity.type
_entity.pdbx_description
1 polymer ?
#
loop_
_entity_poly.entity_id
_entity_poly.type
_entity_poly.pdbx_seq_one_letter_code
_entity_poly.pdbx_strand_id
1 'polypeptide(L)'
;MSDMAIDSKGGPPRPALATDTEREDVREVAEILARKWYLDVLTQLQQDGPYRFNELKRELGVTPKVLTDCLSELTQRGLVDRTVYSESPPHVEYGLAERGYELQRIAAEMAAWRDDPDTTPTVLVVDAVVSTNIRFSEWLSEDYTVERVTDTAHLDDDHLHRADVILYHHDPLLADESRLVDRIQDGSLDVGVVHVTAHRRSSTRTHGRAVELVEPILKDELLQATRTAVETADEA
;
A
#
# COMPACT_ATOMS: atom_id res chain seq x y z
N MET A 1 32.93 -35.45 27.52
CA MET A 1 32.61 -35.78 26.11
C MET A 1 31.09 -35.77 26.00
N SER A 2 30.40 -34.80 25.41
CA SER A 2 30.80 -33.64 24.63
C SER A 2 29.90 -32.48 25.03
N ASP A 3 30.54 -31.32 25.12
CA ASP A 3 29.92 -30.00 25.23
C ASP A 3 29.21 -29.71 23.90
N MET A 4 27.90 -29.47 23.95
CA MET A 4 27.08 -29.20 22.76
C MET A 4 27.18 -27.70 22.50
N ALA A 5 28.12 -27.33 21.64
CA ALA A 5 28.30 -25.98 21.15
C ALA A 5 26.98 -25.46 20.56
N ILE A 6 26.42 -24.44 21.19
CA ILE A 6 25.39 -23.60 20.59
C ILE A 6 26.08 -22.86 19.45
N ASP A 7 25.80 -23.30 18.23
CA ASP A 7 26.30 -22.71 17.00
C ASP A 7 25.81 -21.27 16.93
N SER A 8 26.73 -20.33 17.16
CA SER A 8 26.52 -18.90 17.09
C SER A 8 26.46 -18.51 15.61
N LYS A 9 25.32 -18.77 14.95
CA LYS A 9 25.09 -18.26 13.60
C LYS A 9 25.12 -16.75 13.64
N GLY A 10 26.20 -16.17 13.14
CA GLY A 10 26.36 -14.75 12.92
C GLY A 10 25.22 -14.25 12.05
N GLY A 11 24.31 -13.48 12.64
CA GLY A 11 23.38 -12.66 11.89
C GLY A 11 24.13 -11.72 10.94
N PRO A 12 23.43 -11.10 9.98
CA PRO A 12 24.06 -10.15 9.06
C PRO A 12 24.88 -9.14 9.87
N PRO A 13 26.11 -8.79 9.42
CA PRO A 13 26.95 -7.85 10.12
C PRO A 13 26.11 -6.59 10.38
N ARG A 14 25.97 -6.23 11.67
CA ARG A 14 25.26 -5.00 12.03
C ARG A 14 25.91 -3.86 11.24
N PRO A 15 25.15 -3.10 10.45
CA PRO A 15 25.73 -1.96 9.73
C PRO A 15 26.44 -1.08 10.76
N ALA A 16 27.59 -0.53 10.37
CA ALA A 16 28.30 0.43 11.21
C ALA A 16 27.32 1.52 11.65
N LEU A 17 27.39 1.96 12.90
CA LEU A 17 26.53 3.01 13.41
C LEU A 17 26.72 4.25 12.53
N ALA A 18 25.70 4.60 11.74
CA ALA A 18 25.70 5.82 10.93
C ALA A 18 26.06 7.02 11.81
N THR A 19 26.95 7.87 11.29
CA THR A 19 27.34 9.14 11.88
C THR A 19 26.12 10.06 12.03
N ASP A 20 26.19 11.05 12.93
CA ASP A 20 25.08 11.99 13.14
C ASP A 20 24.71 12.74 11.85
N THR A 21 25.70 13.04 10.99
CA THR A 21 25.48 13.63 9.67
C THR A 21 24.70 12.69 8.75
N GLU A 22 25.13 11.42 8.62
CA GLU A 22 24.43 10.45 7.77
C GLU A 22 22.98 10.22 8.24
N ARG A 23 22.72 10.27 9.55
CA ARG A 23 21.36 10.17 10.10
C ARG A 23 20.49 11.36 9.73
N GLU A 24 21.06 12.57 9.72
CA GLU A 24 20.34 13.78 9.34
C GLU A 24 20.05 13.79 7.84
N ASP A 25 21.02 13.39 7.00
CA ASP A 25 20.84 13.27 5.55
C ASP A 25 19.71 12.28 5.20
N VAL A 26 19.69 11.12 5.87
CA VAL A 26 18.60 10.13 5.71
C VAL A 26 17.26 10.71 6.16
N ARG A 27 17.22 11.47 7.25
CA ARG A 27 15.98 12.12 7.71
C ARG A 27 15.46 13.12 6.69
N GLU A 28 16.34 13.96 6.12
CA GLU A 28 15.92 14.95 5.11
C GLU A 28 15.34 14.26 3.87
N VAL A 29 15.97 13.18 3.41
CA VAL A 29 15.44 12.38 2.28
C VAL A 29 14.10 11.74 2.63
N ALA A 30 13.97 11.15 3.83
CA ALA A 30 12.72 10.56 4.30
C ALA A 30 11.60 11.60 4.39
N GLU A 31 11.90 12.82 4.83
CA GLU A 31 10.92 13.92 4.86
C GLU A 31 10.40 14.26 3.47
N ILE A 32 11.25 14.24 2.44
CA ILE A 32 10.84 14.46 1.04
C ILE A 32 9.89 13.34 0.59
N LEU A 33 10.27 12.08 0.84
CA LEU A 33 9.48 10.90 0.47
C LEU A 33 8.13 10.87 1.19
N ALA A 34 8.07 11.33 2.43
CA ALA A 34 6.85 11.39 3.23
C ALA A 34 5.90 12.53 2.83
N ARG A 35 6.30 13.45 1.93
CA ARG A 35 5.41 14.54 1.50
C ARG A 35 4.32 14.00 0.59
N LYS A 36 3.08 14.29 0.99
CA LYS A 36 1.89 13.97 0.20
C LYS A 36 2.03 14.44 -1.25
N TRP A 37 1.71 13.57 -2.20
CA TRP A 37 1.76 13.80 -3.66
C TRP A 37 3.15 13.80 -4.31
N TYR A 38 4.25 13.76 -3.56
CA TYR A 38 5.58 13.81 -4.18
C TYR A 38 5.88 12.52 -4.90
N LEU A 39 5.72 11.39 -4.21
CA LEU A 39 5.88 10.08 -4.82
C LEU A 39 4.91 9.87 -5.98
N ASP A 40 3.64 10.24 -5.84
CA ASP A 40 2.64 10.11 -6.92
C ASP A 40 3.07 10.87 -8.19
N VAL A 41 3.53 12.12 -8.05
CA VAL A 41 4.03 12.93 -9.18
C VAL A 41 5.28 12.30 -9.80
N LEU A 42 6.26 11.91 -8.97
CA LEU A 42 7.52 11.34 -9.46
C LEU A 42 7.26 10.00 -10.17
N THR A 43 6.37 9.16 -9.64
CA THR A 43 6.02 7.85 -10.21
C THR A 43 5.30 8.02 -11.55
N GLN A 44 4.32 8.92 -11.62
CA GLN A 44 3.61 9.20 -12.88
C GLN A 44 4.57 9.73 -13.96
N LEU A 45 5.50 10.62 -13.59
CA LEU A 45 6.51 11.13 -14.51
C LEU A 45 7.52 10.06 -14.95
N GLN A 46 7.83 9.08 -14.09
CA GLN A 46 8.72 7.96 -14.42
C GLN A 46 8.10 6.99 -15.42
N GLN A 47 6.80 6.69 -15.26
CA GLN A 47 6.09 5.70 -16.08
C GLN A 47 5.87 6.19 -17.51
N ASP A 48 5.26 7.37 -17.64
CA ASP A 48 4.70 7.84 -18.91
C ASP A 48 5.02 9.31 -19.23
N GLY A 49 5.95 9.91 -18.48
CA GLY A 49 6.40 11.28 -18.72
C GLY A 49 7.21 11.43 -20.04
N PRO A 50 7.46 12.68 -20.48
CA PRO A 50 7.07 13.93 -19.84
C PRO A 50 5.59 14.29 -20.05
N TYR A 51 5.04 15.12 -19.16
CA TYR A 51 3.63 15.56 -19.21
C TYR A 51 3.47 17.07 -19.21
N ARG A 52 2.42 17.57 -19.88
CA ARG A 52 1.91 18.92 -19.64
C ARG A 52 1.15 18.99 -18.32
N PHE A 53 1.07 20.19 -17.74
CA PHE A 53 0.41 20.42 -16.45
C PHE A 53 -1.00 19.81 -16.36
N ASN A 54 -1.84 20.03 -17.38
CA ASN A 54 -3.22 19.54 -17.35
C ASN A 54 -3.36 18.04 -17.58
N GLU A 55 -2.39 17.42 -18.25
CA GLU A 55 -2.35 15.96 -18.41
C GLU A 55 -1.99 15.33 -17.06
N LEU A 56 -0.87 15.77 -16.47
CA LEU A 56 -0.44 15.28 -15.15
C LEU A 56 -1.50 15.50 -14.07
N LYS A 57 -2.17 16.65 -14.07
CA LYS A 57 -3.29 16.93 -13.15
C LYS A 57 -4.44 15.95 -13.32
N ARG A 58 -4.75 15.56 -14.56
CA ARG A 58 -5.83 14.62 -14.86
C ARG A 58 -5.47 13.22 -14.39
N GLU A 59 -4.25 12.76 -14.68
CA GLU A 59 -3.78 11.44 -14.25
C GLU A 59 -3.78 11.32 -12.72
N LEU A 60 -3.35 12.37 -12.01
CA LEU A 60 -3.24 12.35 -10.54
C LEU A 60 -4.53 12.70 -9.78
N GLY A 61 -5.56 13.22 -10.45
CA GLY A 61 -6.81 13.63 -9.79
C GLY A 61 -6.68 14.77 -8.77
N VAL A 62 -5.60 15.55 -8.80
CA VAL A 62 -5.29 16.60 -7.81
C VAL A 62 -5.82 17.99 -8.19
N THR A 63 -5.97 18.86 -7.19
CA THR A 63 -6.28 20.27 -7.46
C THR A 63 -5.12 20.99 -8.17
N PRO A 64 -5.39 22.01 -9.02
CA PRO A 64 -4.33 22.79 -9.66
C PRO A 64 -3.34 23.43 -8.68
N LYS A 65 -3.83 23.87 -7.52
CA LYS A 65 -2.99 24.47 -6.48
C LYS A 65 -1.98 23.45 -5.93
N VAL A 66 -2.46 22.27 -5.54
CA VAL A 66 -1.62 21.19 -5.02
C VAL A 66 -0.55 20.78 -6.04
N LEU A 67 -0.91 20.61 -7.31
CA LEU A 67 0.05 20.25 -8.34
C LEU A 67 1.08 21.35 -8.60
N THR A 68 0.66 22.63 -8.58
CA THR A 68 1.58 23.76 -8.76
C THR A 68 2.59 23.83 -7.63
N ASP A 69 2.12 23.69 -6.38
CA ASP A 69 2.98 23.72 -5.19
C ASP A 69 3.97 22.53 -5.23
N CYS A 70 3.49 21.32 -5.56
CA CYS A 70 4.33 20.12 -5.70
C CYS A 70 5.39 20.25 -6.80
N LEU A 71 5.00 20.59 -8.04
CA LEU A 71 5.93 20.75 -9.17
C LEU A 71 6.94 21.86 -8.91
N SER A 72 6.53 22.97 -8.30
CA SER A 72 7.46 24.06 -7.96
C SER A 72 8.56 23.58 -7.01
N GLU A 73 8.19 22.85 -5.97
CA GLU A 73 9.14 22.33 -4.99
C GLU A 73 10.02 21.21 -5.54
N LEU A 74 9.45 20.27 -6.30
CA LEU A 74 10.21 19.18 -6.93
C LEU A 74 11.20 19.72 -7.97
N THR A 75 10.83 20.75 -8.73
CA THR A 75 11.76 21.43 -9.64
C THR A 75 12.84 22.20 -8.88
N GLN A 76 12.51 22.89 -7.78
CA GLN A 76 13.51 23.55 -6.94
C GLN A 76 14.52 22.57 -6.34
N ARG A 77 14.09 21.35 -5.99
CA ARG A 77 14.95 20.27 -5.48
C ARG A 77 15.75 19.56 -6.57
N GLY A 78 15.49 19.87 -7.85
CA GLY A 78 16.14 19.22 -9.00
C GLY A 78 15.68 17.78 -9.21
N LEU A 79 14.47 17.44 -8.76
CA LEU A 79 13.86 16.12 -8.94
C LEU A 79 12.99 16.06 -10.21
N VAL A 80 12.51 17.21 -10.68
CA VAL A 80 11.66 17.35 -11.87
C VAL A 80 12.18 18.48 -12.75
N ASP A 81 12.43 18.17 -14.02
CA ASP A 81 12.77 19.14 -15.05
C ASP A 81 11.52 19.81 -15.61
N ARG A 82 11.61 21.13 -15.86
CA ARG A 82 10.54 21.94 -16.46
C ARG A 82 11.02 22.54 -17.76
N THR A 83 10.51 22.04 -18.88
CA THR A 83 10.90 22.48 -20.22
C THR A 83 9.83 23.35 -20.84
N VAL A 84 10.20 24.55 -21.30
CA VAL A 84 9.30 25.47 -22.01
C VAL A 84 9.48 25.28 -23.50
N TYR A 85 8.40 24.95 -24.20
CA TYR A 85 8.37 24.82 -25.64
C TYR A 85 7.69 26.06 -26.24
N SER A 86 8.44 26.79 -27.06
CA SER A 86 8.00 28.02 -27.72
C SER A 86 7.37 27.78 -29.10
N GLU A 87 6.92 26.56 -29.39
CA GLU A 87 6.19 26.24 -30.61
C GLU A 87 4.75 26.78 -30.57
N SER A 88 3.95 26.52 -31.62
CA SER A 88 2.56 26.95 -31.67
C SER A 88 1.63 25.74 -31.55
N PRO A 89 0.87 25.58 -30.45
CA PRO A 89 0.76 26.47 -29.30
C PRO A 89 1.91 26.29 -28.29
N PRO A 90 2.33 27.39 -27.60
CA PRO A 90 3.39 27.31 -26.61
C PRO A 90 2.90 26.53 -25.40
N HIS A 91 3.75 25.68 -24.85
CA HIS A 91 3.41 24.82 -23.73
C HIS A 91 4.63 24.54 -22.84
N VAL A 92 4.36 23.89 -21.71
CA VAL A 92 5.35 23.51 -20.73
C VAL A 92 5.17 22.04 -20.43
N GLU A 93 6.26 21.31 -20.43
CA GLU A 93 6.30 19.91 -20.02
C GLU A 93 7.16 19.74 -18.79
N TYR A 94 6.79 18.75 -18.00
CA TYR A 94 7.48 18.33 -16.79
C TYR A 94 7.98 16.91 -17.03
N GLY A 95 9.26 16.66 -16.75
CA GLY A 95 9.89 15.35 -16.85
C GLY A 95 10.64 15.04 -15.58
N LEU A 96 10.90 13.76 -15.32
CA LEU A 96 11.71 13.36 -14.19
C LEU A 96 13.18 13.74 -14.46
N ALA A 97 13.82 14.42 -13.51
CA ALA A 97 15.25 14.71 -13.59
C ALA A 97 16.08 13.50 -13.14
N GLU A 98 17.39 13.49 -13.41
CA GLU A 98 18.30 12.40 -13.02
C GLU A 98 18.22 12.07 -11.51
N ARG A 99 18.25 13.08 -10.65
CA ARG A 99 18.07 12.89 -9.20
C ARG A 99 16.68 12.40 -8.82
N GLY A 100 15.67 12.69 -9.63
CA GLY A 100 14.33 12.14 -9.48
C GLY A 100 14.30 10.63 -9.70
N TYR A 101 15.04 10.13 -10.71
CA TYR A 101 15.23 8.69 -10.92
C TYR A 101 16.00 8.03 -9.78
N GLU A 102 17.04 8.67 -9.25
CA GLU A 102 17.77 8.16 -8.07
C GLU A 102 16.87 8.03 -6.84
N LEU A 103 16.04 9.04 -6.58
CA LEU A 103 15.09 9.02 -5.46
C LEU A 103 14.02 7.94 -5.62
N GLN A 104 13.52 7.72 -6.85
CA GLN A 104 12.59 6.64 -7.16
C GLN A 104 13.19 5.25 -6.91
N ARG A 105 14.51 5.07 -7.13
CA ARG A 105 15.18 3.82 -6.76
C ARG A 105 15.17 3.59 -5.26
N ILE A 106 15.40 4.63 -4.45
CA ILE A 106 15.30 4.53 -2.98
C ILE A 106 13.87 4.16 -2.57
N ALA A 107 12.86 4.81 -3.17
CA ALA A 107 11.47 4.47 -2.92
C ALA A 107 11.14 3.00 -3.26
N ALA A 108 11.66 2.49 -4.37
CA ALA A 108 11.51 1.08 -4.75
C ALA A 108 12.20 0.12 -3.76
N GLU A 109 13.39 0.44 -3.27
CA GLU A 109 14.06 -0.36 -2.23
C GLU A 109 13.29 -0.33 -0.90
N MET A 110 12.66 0.79 -0.56
CA MET A 110 11.78 0.88 0.62
C MET A 110 10.51 0.03 0.47
N ALA A 111 9.93 -0.01 -0.73
CA ALA A 111 8.81 -0.91 -1.03
C ALA A 111 9.26 -2.38 -0.93
N ALA A 112 10.39 -2.74 -1.55
CA ALA A 112 10.94 -4.09 -1.46
C ALA A 112 11.32 -4.50 -0.02
N TRP A 113 11.71 -3.55 0.83
CA TRP A 113 11.95 -3.82 2.26
C TRP A 113 10.66 -4.14 3.02
N ARG A 114 9.51 -3.57 2.63
CA ARG A 114 8.21 -3.97 3.18
C ARG A 114 7.92 -5.43 2.86
N ASP A 115 8.29 -5.86 1.66
CA ASP A 115 8.12 -7.23 1.16
C ASP A 115 9.18 -8.21 1.74
N ASP A 116 9.96 -7.78 2.74
CA ASP A 116 10.82 -8.68 3.52
C ASP A 116 9.94 -9.77 4.15
N PRO A 117 10.23 -11.07 3.91
CA PRO A 117 9.44 -12.18 4.45
C PRO A 117 9.41 -12.24 5.99
N ASP A 118 10.30 -11.51 6.67
CA ASP A 118 10.25 -11.35 8.14
C ASP A 118 9.23 -10.29 8.60
N THR A 119 8.64 -9.49 7.70
CA THR A 119 7.55 -8.57 8.02
C THR A 119 6.24 -9.35 8.12
N THR A 120 5.65 -9.38 9.31
CA THR A 120 4.36 -10.05 9.54
C THR A 120 3.23 -9.28 8.83
N PRO A 121 2.50 -9.88 7.87
CA PRO A 121 1.45 -9.18 7.13
C PRO A 121 0.33 -8.69 8.06
N THR A 122 -0.25 -7.54 7.73
CA THR A 122 -1.35 -6.93 8.45
C THR A 122 -2.70 -7.33 7.86
N VAL A 123 -3.54 -7.96 8.68
CA VAL A 123 -4.92 -8.30 8.32
C VAL A 123 -5.86 -7.31 9.00
N LEU A 124 -6.64 -6.58 8.20
CA LEU A 124 -7.72 -5.73 8.66
C LEU A 124 -9.02 -6.54 8.71
N VAL A 125 -9.51 -6.81 9.92
CA VAL A 125 -10.78 -7.53 10.14
C VAL A 125 -11.92 -6.51 10.27
N VAL A 126 -12.73 -6.43 9.22
CA VAL A 126 -13.90 -5.56 9.11
C VAL A 126 -15.17 -6.39 9.29
N ASP A 127 -15.75 -6.31 10.48
CA ASP A 127 -16.99 -7.05 10.82
C ASP A 127 -17.73 -6.36 11.97
N ALA A 128 -18.99 -5.99 11.75
CA ALA A 128 -19.83 -5.38 12.78
C ALA A 128 -20.25 -6.35 13.89
N VAL A 129 -20.22 -7.66 13.62
CA VAL A 129 -20.49 -8.69 14.62
C VAL A 129 -19.24 -8.85 15.48
N VAL A 130 -19.23 -8.15 16.62
CA VAL A 130 -18.11 -8.09 17.57
C VAL A 130 -17.55 -9.47 17.93
N SER A 131 -18.40 -10.47 18.15
CA SER A 131 -17.96 -11.83 18.48
C SER A 131 -17.21 -12.53 17.33
N THR A 132 -17.66 -12.32 16.10
CA THR A 132 -17.01 -12.89 14.91
C THR A 132 -15.69 -12.20 14.67
N ASN A 133 -15.67 -10.86 14.77
CA ASN A 133 -14.47 -10.05 14.68
C ASN A 133 -13.38 -10.49 15.68
N ILE A 134 -13.75 -10.64 16.96
CA ILE A 134 -12.84 -11.11 18.02
C ILE A 134 -12.31 -12.51 17.68
N ARG A 135 -13.20 -13.45 17.32
CA ARG A 135 -12.83 -14.84 17.01
C ARG A 135 -11.83 -14.91 15.86
N PHE A 136 -12.11 -14.22 14.76
CA PHE A 136 -11.21 -14.21 13.60
C PHE A 136 -9.88 -13.56 13.95
N SER A 137 -9.90 -12.48 14.72
CA SER A 137 -8.68 -11.81 15.16
C SER A 137 -7.81 -12.71 16.04
N GLU A 138 -8.41 -13.45 16.98
CA GLU A 138 -7.69 -14.43 17.79
C GLU A 138 -7.05 -15.52 16.93
N TRP A 139 -7.79 -16.03 15.93
CA TRP A 139 -7.29 -17.07 15.03
C TRP A 139 -6.12 -16.61 14.18
N LEU A 140 -6.14 -15.36 13.71
CA LEU A 140 -5.13 -14.78 12.83
C LEU A 140 -3.90 -14.25 13.57
N SER A 141 -4.06 -13.83 14.83
CA SER A 141 -2.98 -13.19 15.61
C SER A 141 -1.72 -14.04 15.84
N GLU A 142 -1.77 -15.33 15.51
CA GLU A 142 -0.62 -16.24 15.55
C GLU A 142 0.38 -15.99 14.42
N ASP A 143 -0.11 -15.68 13.22
CA ASP A 143 0.68 -15.54 11.99
C ASP A 143 0.63 -14.12 11.39
N TYR A 144 -0.24 -13.25 11.91
CA TYR A 144 -0.56 -11.95 11.33
C TYR A 144 -0.63 -10.83 12.39
N THR A 145 -0.28 -9.60 11.98
CA THR A 145 -0.68 -8.40 12.72
C THR A 145 -2.15 -8.13 12.43
N VAL A 146 -2.99 -7.98 13.46
CA VAL A 146 -4.44 -7.82 13.25
C VAL A 146 -4.93 -6.44 13.68
N GLU A 147 -5.48 -5.68 12.72
CA GLU A 147 -6.27 -4.48 12.97
C GLU A 147 -7.77 -4.82 12.91
N ARG A 148 -8.60 -4.14 13.69
CA ARG A 148 -10.03 -4.45 13.82
C ARG A 148 -10.87 -3.21 13.59
N VAL A 149 -11.87 -3.34 12.74
CA VAL A 149 -12.90 -2.33 12.52
C VAL A 149 -14.27 -2.98 12.66
N THR A 150 -15.06 -2.51 13.63
CA THR A 150 -16.42 -3.00 13.87
C THR A 150 -17.50 -2.08 13.30
N ASP A 151 -17.11 -0.94 12.75
CA ASP A 151 -18.00 0.02 12.15
C ASP A 151 -17.34 0.56 10.90
N THR A 152 -17.91 0.26 9.74
CA THR A 152 -17.39 0.69 8.44
C THR A 152 -17.39 2.21 8.30
N ALA A 153 -18.18 2.94 9.09
CA ALA A 153 -18.11 4.41 9.13
C ALA A 153 -16.77 4.93 9.70
N HIS A 154 -16.04 4.10 10.46
CA HIS A 154 -14.70 4.41 10.95
C HIS A 154 -13.58 3.88 10.05
N LEU A 155 -13.93 3.25 8.92
CA LEU A 155 -12.96 2.83 7.93
C LEU A 155 -12.49 4.05 7.14
N ASP A 156 -11.19 4.33 7.19
CA ASP A 156 -10.57 5.41 6.43
C ASP A 156 -9.47 4.86 5.50
N ASP A 157 -8.92 5.74 4.66
CA ASP A 157 -7.85 5.37 3.75
C ASP A 157 -6.61 4.86 4.48
N ASP A 158 -6.28 5.39 5.66
CA ASP A 158 -5.08 5.00 6.40
C ASP A 158 -5.15 3.53 6.85
N HIS A 159 -6.31 3.05 7.30
CA HIS A 159 -6.53 1.62 7.56
C HIS A 159 -6.33 0.76 6.30
N LEU A 160 -6.82 1.24 5.15
CA LEU A 160 -6.76 0.50 3.89
C LEU A 160 -5.36 0.44 3.28
N HIS A 161 -4.56 1.50 3.45
CA HIS A 161 -3.18 1.55 2.94
C HIS A 161 -2.20 0.72 3.80
N ARG A 162 -2.51 0.48 5.07
CA ARG A 162 -1.67 -0.35 5.95
C ARG A 162 -1.92 -1.84 5.81
N ALA A 163 -3.12 -2.23 5.40
CA ALA A 163 -3.52 -3.63 5.33
C ALA A 163 -2.89 -4.33 4.13
N ASP A 164 -2.39 -5.56 4.34
CA ASP A 164 -2.02 -6.51 3.29
C ASP A 164 -3.23 -7.32 2.85
N VAL A 165 -4.11 -7.63 3.80
CA VAL A 165 -5.36 -8.34 3.56
C VAL A 165 -6.51 -7.65 4.28
N ILE A 166 -7.63 -7.51 3.59
CA ILE A 166 -8.90 -7.11 4.19
C ILE A 166 -9.77 -8.36 4.32
N LEU A 167 -10.02 -8.77 5.56
CA LEU A 167 -11.05 -9.75 5.88
C LEU A 167 -12.33 -8.98 6.15
N TYR A 168 -13.29 -9.12 5.24
CA TYR A 168 -14.53 -8.39 5.30
C TYR A 168 -15.73 -9.36 5.32
N HIS A 169 -16.58 -9.18 6.32
CA HIS A 169 -17.83 -9.93 6.46
C HIS A 169 -18.99 -9.07 5.97
N HIS A 170 -19.65 -9.50 4.89
CA HIS A 170 -20.74 -8.75 4.30
C HIS A 170 -22.03 -8.89 5.12
N ASP A 171 -22.44 -7.79 5.75
CA ASP A 171 -23.78 -7.65 6.29
C ASP A 171 -24.59 -6.69 5.39
N PRO A 172 -25.48 -7.22 4.52
CA PRO A 172 -26.27 -6.40 3.60
C PRO A 172 -27.20 -5.37 4.29
N LEU A 173 -27.30 -5.38 5.62
CA LEU A 173 -28.05 -4.40 6.41
C LEU A 173 -27.21 -3.22 6.89
N LEU A 174 -25.88 -3.25 6.76
CA LEU A 174 -25.00 -2.13 7.07
C LEU A 174 -24.99 -1.12 5.92
N ALA A 175 -25.40 0.11 6.21
CA ALA A 175 -25.28 1.21 5.28
C ALA A 175 -23.81 1.62 5.16
N ASP A 176 -23.31 1.78 3.93
CA ASP A 176 -21.95 2.26 3.55
C ASP A 176 -20.89 1.19 3.23
N GLU A 177 -21.24 -0.11 3.23
CA GLU A 177 -20.33 -1.16 2.73
C GLU A 177 -20.04 -1.05 1.22
N SER A 178 -20.94 -0.39 0.47
CA SER A 178 -20.80 -0.20 -0.98
C SER A 178 -19.49 0.47 -1.36
N ARG A 179 -18.95 1.39 -0.56
CA ARG A 179 -17.70 2.10 -0.91
C ARG A 179 -16.48 1.19 -0.83
N LEU A 180 -16.43 0.31 0.16
CA LEU A 180 -15.36 -0.69 0.27
C LEU A 180 -15.49 -1.73 -0.85
N VAL A 181 -16.70 -2.22 -1.09
CA VAL A 181 -17.00 -3.19 -2.14
C VAL A 181 -16.69 -2.63 -3.53
N ASP A 182 -17.08 -1.38 -3.82
CA ASP A 182 -16.82 -0.71 -5.09
C ASP A 182 -15.31 -0.57 -5.34
N ARG A 183 -14.53 -0.20 -4.31
CA ARG A 183 -13.07 -0.08 -4.38
C ARG A 183 -12.35 -1.42 -4.56
N ILE A 184 -12.86 -2.47 -3.94
CA ILE A 184 -12.39 -3.84 -4.17
C ILE A 184 -12.72 -4.27 -5.61
N GLN A 185 -13.90 -3.89 -6.11
CA GLN A 185 -14.36 -4.28 -7.44
C GLN A 185 -13.71 -3.50 -8.58
N ASP A 186 -13.37 -2.22 -8.38
CA ASP A 186 -12.73 -1.39 -9.40
C ASP A 186 -11.20 -1.56 -9.45
N GLY A 187 -10.61 -2.31 -8.51
CA GLY A 187 -9.18 -2.60 -8.47
C GLY A 187 -8.34 -1.44 -7.94
N SER A 188 -8.95 -0.43 -7.33
CA SER A 188 -8.27 0.72 -6.73
C SER A 188 -7.50 0.39 -5.44
N LEU A 189 -7.61 -0.84 -4.95
CA LEU A 189 -6.90 -1.31 -3.77
C LEU A 189 -5.88 -2.39 -4.16
N ASP A 190 -4.62 -2.12 -3.84
CA ASP A 190 -3.52 -3.07 -3.97
C ASP A 190 -3.44 -3.97 -2.73
N VAL A 191 -4.53 -4.69 -2.46
CA VAL A 191 -4.72 -5.46 -1.22
C VAL A 191 -5.36 -6.81 -1.52
N GLY A 192 -4.98 -7.84 -0.77
CA GLY A 192 -5.66 -9.12 -0.77
C GLY A 192 -7.04 -9.00 -0.10
N VAL A 193 -8.03 -9.74 -0.57
CA VAL A 193 -9.38 -9.68 0.02
C VAL A 193 -9.85 -11.07 0.41
N VAL A 194 -10.34 -11.21 1.65
CA VAL A 194 -11.10 -12.38 2.10
C VAL A 194 -12.52 -11.94 2.40
N HIS A 195 -13.47 -12.41 1.61
CA HIS A 195 -14.88 -12.09 1.75
C HIS A 195 -15.62 -13.22 2.44
N VAL A 196 -16.23 -12.93 3.59
CA VAL A 196 -17.07 -13.87 4.35
C VAL A 196 -18.54 -13.60 4.04
N THR A 197 -19.29 -14.66 3.73
CA THR A 197 -20.74 -14.57 3.45
C THR A 197 -21.51 -15.75 4.03
N ALA A 198 -22.75 -15.54 4.44
CA ALA A 198 -23.65 -16.61 4.85
C ALA A 198 -24.12 -17.52 3.69
N HIS A 199 -24.09 -17.01 2.44
CA HIS A 199 -24.54 -17.76 1.26
C HIS A 199 -23.66 -17.45 0.05
N ARG A 200 -23.22 -18.49 -0.66
CA ARG A 200 -22.48 -18.36 -1.93
C ARG A 200 -23.37 -17.65 -2.96
N ARG A 201 -23.04 -16.40 -3.33
CA ARG A 201 -23.76 -15.71 -4.42
C ARG A 201 -23.22 -16.17 -5.76
N SER A 202 -24.09 -16.29 -6.77
CA SER A 202 -23.65 -16.57 -8.14
C SER A 202 -22.91 -15.34 -8.69
N SER A 203 -21.58 -15.44 -8.75
CA SER A 203 -20.68 -14.60 -9.56
C SER A 203 -20.89 -13.09 -9.43
N THR A 204 -20.49 -12.50 -8.30
CA THR A 204 -19.95 -11.15 -8.35
C THR A 204 -18.50 -11.31 -8.80
N ARG A 205 -18.15 -10.82 -10.00
CA ARG A 205 -16.76 -10.85 -10.48
C ARG A 205 -15.94 -9.89 -9.62
N THR A 206 -15.40 -10.38 -8.51
CA THR A 206 -14.29 -9.70 -7.86
C THR A 206 -13.07 -9.93 -8.75
N HIS A 207 -12.35 -8.86 -9.10
CA HIS A 207 -11.17 -8.94 -9.96
C HIS A 207 -10.08 -9.76 -9.27
N GLY A 208 -10.03 -11.07 -9.47
CA GLY A 208 -8.86 -11.96 -9.26
C GLY A 208 -8.25 -12.10 -7.86
N ARG A 209 -8.41 -11.13 -6.96
CA ARG A 209 -7.71 -10.95 -5.68
C ARG A 209 -8.55 -11.26 -4.45
N ALA A 210 -9.80 -11.68 -4.63
CA ALA A 210 -10.70 -12.00 -3.53
C ALA A 210 -10.95 -13.50 -3.36
N VAL A 211 -10.70 -14.00 -2.15
CA VAL A 211 -11.04 -15.35 -1.70
C VAL A 211 -12.37 -15.31 -0.98
N GLU A 212 -13.36 -16.08 -1.43
CA GLU A 212 -14.68 -16.14 -0.80
C GLU A 212 -14.78 -17.33 0.18
N LEU A 213 -15.20 -17.04 1.41
CA LEU A 213 -15.52 -18.01 2.45
C LEU A 213 -17.01 -17.99 2.75
N VAL A 214 -17.59 -19.18 2.91
CA VAL A 214 -19.02 -19.35 3.20
C VAL A 214 -19.17 -19.87 4.61
N GLU A 215 -20.01 -19.24 5.42
CA GLU A 215 -20.28 -19.70 6.78
C GLU A 215 -20.93 -21.11 6.80
N PRO A 216 -20.61 -21.96 7.80
CA PRO A 216 -19.71 -21.71 8.92
C PRO A 216 -18.22 -21.86 8.54
N ILE A 217 -17.36 -20.97 9.07
CA ILE A 217 -15.92 -20.95 8.79
C ILE A 217 -15.12 -21.62 9.91
N LEU A 218 -14.20 -22.50 9.55
CA LEU A 218 -13.21 -23.11 10.44
C LEU A 218 -11.91 -22.28 10.51
N LYS A 219 -11.13 -22.40 11.60
CA LYS A 219 -9.84 -21.69 11.78
C LYS A 219 -8.89 -21.93 10.60
N ASP A 220 -8.71 -23.19 10.21
CA ASP A 220 -7.76 -23.56 9.16
C ASP A 220 -8.19 -23.02 7.79
N GLU A 221 -9.50 -22.97 7.51
CA GLU A 221 -10.04 -22.40 6.28
C GLU A 221 -9.77 -20.90 6.20
N LEU A 222 -9.95 -20.20 7.33
CA LEU A 222 -9.66 -18.77 7.42
C LEU A 222 -8.18 -18.46 7.22
N LEU A 223 -7.30 -19.22 7.88
CA LEU A 223 -5.85 -19.07 7.74
C LEU A 223 -5.39 -19.35 6.31
N GLN A 224 -5.90 -20.41 5.69
CA GLN A 224 -5.57 -20.75 4.31
C GLN A 224 -6.03 -19.66 3.34
N ALA A 225 -7.27 -19.17 3.47
CA ALA A 225 -7.80 -18.11 2.63
C ALA A 225 -7.01 -16.80 2.78
N THR A 226 -6.62 -16.46 4.01
CA THR A 226 -5.83 -15.26 4.30
C THR A 226 -4.44 -15.37 3.67
N ARG A 227 -3.77 -16.52 3.79
CA ARG A 227 -2.47 -16.76 3.15
C ARG A 227 -2.55 -16.61 1.63
N THR A 228 -3.55 -17.23 1.00
CA THR A 228 -3.77 -17.10 -0.45
C THR A 228 -4.03 -15.65 -0.86
N ALA A 229 -4.77 -14.89 -0.03
CA ALA A 229 -5.02 -13.48 -0.30
C ALA A 229 -3.75 -12.62 -0.25
N VAL A 230 -2.83 -12.88 0.70
CA VAL A 230 -1.49 -12.25 0.74
C VAL A 230 -0.72 -12.57 -0.54
N GLU A 231 -0.58 -13.86 -0.87
CA GLU A 231 0.19 -14.32 -2.04
C GLU A 231 -0.34 -13.70 -3.35
N THR A 232 -1.66 -13.53 -3.49
CA THR A 232 -2.27 -12.93 -4.69
C THR A 232 -2.13 -11.41 -4.74
N ALA A 233 -1.92 -10.75 -3.60
CA ALA A 233 -1.64 -9.32 -3.55
C ALA A 233 -0.23 -9.04 -4.11
N ASP A 234 0.76 -9.83 -3.70
CA ASP A 234 2.18 -9.67 -4.04
C ASP A 234 2.51 -9.95 -5.53
N GLU A 235 1.65 -10.68 -6.26
CA GLU A 235 1.92 -11.12 -7.64
C GLU A 235 1.50 -10.14 -8.77
N ALA A 236 0.84 -9.02 -8.45
CA ALA A 236 0.21 -8.12 -9.44
C ALA A 236 0.75 -6.69 -9.42
#